data_AF-A0A7K4H6N9-F1
#
_entry.id   AF-A0A7K4H6N9-F1
#
_cell.length_a   1.000
_cell.length_b   1.000
_cell.length_c   1.000
_cell.angle_alpha   90.00
_cell.angle_beta   90.00
_cell.angle_gamma   90.00
#
_symmetry.space_group_name_H-M   'P 1'
#
loop_
_entity.id
_entity.type
_entity.pdbx_description
1 polymer ?
#
loop_
_entity_poly.entity_id
_entity_poly.type
_entity_poly.pdbx_seq_one_letter_code
_entity_poly.pdbx_strand_id
1 'polypeptide(L)' 'MPLRFNFCPHCNEKIIFKIEMEDIDSKLYPAPVYIICKSCKKLSTFYVDSLLRVSYKELVKKPGGIKTIETQ' A
#
# COMPACT_ATOMS: atom_id res chain seq x y z
N MET A 1 5.79 -5.97 18.04
CA MET A 1 6.73 -6.12 16.90
C MET A 1 6.25 -5.22 15.77
N PRO A 2 7.04 -4.31 15.19
CA PRO A 2 6.57 -3.50 14.07
C PRO A 2 6.32 -4.45 12.89
N LEU A 3 5.06 -4.60 12.49
CA LEU A 3 4.66 -5.34 11.31
C LEU A 3 5.28 -4.65 10.10
N ARG A 4 6.43 -5.13 9.65
CA ARG A 4 7.07 -4.64 8.43
C ARG A 4 6.31 -5.22 7.24
N PHE A 5 5.47 -4.41 6.61
CA PHE A 5 4.66 -4.78 5.44
C PHE A 5 5.48 -4.86 4.15
N ASN A 6 6.63 -5.53 4.23
CA ASN A 6 7.61 -5.60 3.14
C ASN A 6 7.35 -6.80 2.22
N PHE A 7 6.21 -7.48 2.40
CA PHE A 7 5.86 -8.70 1.69
C PHE A 7 4.45 -8.59 1.11
N CYS A 8 4.32 -9.01 -0.15
CA CYS A 8 3.03 -9.09 -0.84
C CYS A 8 2.13 -10.08 -0.08
N PRO A 9 0.89 -9.70 0.26
CA PRO A 9 -0.01 -10.62 0.97
C PRO A 9 -0.50 -11.79 0.10
N HIS A 10 -0.25 -11.80 -1.21
CA HIS A 10 -0.71 -12.85 -2.11
C HIS A 10 0.35 -13.90 -2.46
N CYS A 11 1.58 -13.46 -2.78
CA CYS A 11 2.68 -14.37 -3.14
C CYS A 11 3.77 -14.44 -2.06
N ASN A 12 3.64 -13.67 -0.98
CA ASN A 12 4.63 -13.56 0.09
C ASN A 12 6.03 -13.15 -0.39
N GLU A 13 6.14 -12.60 -1.59
CA GLU A 13 7.40 -12.06 -2.10
C GLU A 13 7.67 -10.69 -1.52
N LYS A 14 8.96 -10.37 -1.41
CA LYS A 14 9.40 -9.06 -0.92
C LYS A 14 8.98 -7.99 -1.91
N ILE A 15 8.25 -7.00 -1.45
CA ILE A 15 7.80 -5.85 -2.25
C ILE A 15 8.51 -4.58 -1.78
N ILE A 16 8.96 -3.80 -2.75
CA ILE A 16 9.53 -2.48 -2.54
C ILE A 16 8.70 -1.51 -3.38
N PHE A 17 8.23 -0.44 -2.76
CA PHE A 17 7.44 0.60 -3.41
C PHE A 17 7.83 1.95 -2.80
N LYS A 18 7.65 3.02 -3.57
CA LYS A 18 7.88 4.39 -3.13
C LYS A 18 6.53 5.08 -3.05
N ILE A 19 6.25 5.72 -1.91
CA ILE A 19 5.04 6.52 -1.70
C ILE A 19 5.47 7.96 -1.48
N GLU A 20 4.90 8.88 -2.24
CA GLU A 20 5.08 10.32 -2.06
C GLU A 20 3.79 10.92 -1.48
N MET A 21 3.86 12.10 -0.88
CA MET A 21 2.67 12.75 -0.27
C MET A 21 1.56 13.01 -1.30
N GLU A 22 1.92 13.17 -2.57
CA GLU A 22 0.97 13.35 -3.68
C GLU A 22 0.15 12.08 -3.99
N ASP A 23 0.66 10.91 -3.61
CA ASP A 23 -0.01 9.62 -3.85
C ASP A 23 -1.05 9.30 -2.77
N ILE A 24 -1.17 10.16 -1.75
CA ILE A 24 -1.94 9.95 -0.53
C ILE A 24 -3.04 11.00 -0.41
N ASP A 25 -4.27 10.57 -0.12
CA ASP A 25 -5.32 11.51 0.25
C ASP A 25 -5.16 11.92 1.72
N SER A 26 -4.60 13.11 1.94
CA SER A 26 -4.45 13.68 3.29
C SER A 26 -5.79 13.95 4.00
N LYS A 27 -6.92 13.91 3.29
CA LYS A 27 -8.27 14.05 3.89
C LYS A 27 -8.79 12.75 4.48
N LEU A 28 -8.26 11.60 4.06
CA LEU A 28 -8.67 10.28 4.53
C LEU A 28 -7.54 9.71 5.38
N TYR A 29 -7.79 9.50 6.67
CA TYR A 29 -6.78 8.98 7.58
C TYR A 29 -7.31 7.76 8.37
N PRO A 30 -6.60 6.61 8.33
CA PRO A 30 -5.39 6.35 7.56
C PRO A 30 -5.69 6.27 6.05
N ALA A 31 -4.77 6.77 5.23
CA ALA A 31 -5.01 6.95 3.81
C ALA A 31 -4.81 5.64 3.05
N PRO A 32 -5.83 5.15 2.31
CA PRO A 32 -5.67 3.95 1.50
C PRO A 32 -4.81 4.24 0.26
N VAL A 33 -3.86 3.37 -0.03
CA VAL A 33 -2.99 3.40 -1.22
C VAL A 33 -3.03 2.03 -1.85
N TYR A 34 -3.32 1.96 -3.15
CA TYR A 34 -3.34 0.69 -3.83
C TYR A 34 -1.94 0.33 -4.28
N ILE A 35 -1.51 -0.88 -4.00
CA ILE A 35 -0.21 -1.40 -4.39
C ILE A 35 -0.43 -2.64 -5.24
N ILE A 36 0.08 -2.63 -6.46
CA ILE A 36 0.10 -3.81 -7.35
C ILE A 36 1.47 -4.46 -7.24
N CYS A 37 1.48 -5.71 -6.84
CA CYS A 37 2.72 -6.50 -6.84
C CYS A 37 3.07 -6.92 -8.28
N LYS A 38 4.28 -6.63 -8.72
CA LYS A 38 4.78 -6.96 -10.06
C LYS A 38 4.75 -8.45 -10.37
N SER A 39 5.07 -9.29 -9.39
CA SER A 39 5.18 -10.74 -9.58
C SER A 39 3.83 -11.43 -9.72
N CYS A 40 2.90 -11.15 -8.80
CA CYS A 40 1.57 -11.78 -8.84
C CYS A 40 0.52 -10.95 -9.58
N LYS A 41 0.82 -9.71 -9.95
CA LYS A 41 -0.09 -8.72 -10.57
C LYS A 41 -1.38 -8.49 -9.79
N LYS A 42 -1.40 -8.86 -8.51
CA LYS A 42 -2.55 -8.67 -7.62
C LYS A 42 -2.43 -7.33 -6.92
N LEU A 43 -3.58 -6.67 -6.81
CA LEU A 43 -3.74 -5.40 -6.10
C LEU A 43 -4.02 -5.69 -4.63
N SER A 44 -3.36 -4.94 -3.75
CA SER A 44 -3.65 -4.90 -2.32
C SER A 44 -3.75 -3.44 -1.89
N THR A 45 -4.64 -3.15 -0.95
CA THR A 45 -4.77 -1.82 -0.38
C THR A 45 -3.88 -1.74 0.85
N PHE A 46 -3.00 -0.76 0.92
CA PHE A 46 -2.17 -0.47 2.07
C PHE A 46 -2.59 0.85 2.67
N TYR A 47 -2.56 0.94 3.99
CA TYR A 47 -2.92 2.16 4.70
C TYR A 47 -1.67 2.86 5.15
N VAL A 48 -1.52 4.12 4.74
CA VAL A 48 -0.40 4.98 5.10
C VAL A 48 -0.82 6.06 6.07
N ASP A 49 0.11 6.33 6.97
CA ASP A 49 0.01 7.39 7.97
C ASP A 49 0.57 8.72 7.44
N SER A 50 0.39 9.81 8.19
CA SER A 50 0.88 11.16 7.88
C SER A 50 2.40 11.21 7.86
N LEU A 51 3.05 10.25 8.53
CA LEU A 51 4.49 10.02 8.50
C LEU A 51 4.95 9.07 7.38
N LEU A 52 4.10 8.81 6.38
CA LEU A 52 4.33 7.85 5.27
C LEU A 52 4.64 6.42 5.74
N ARG A 53 4.16 6.07 6.94
CA ARG A 53 4.35 4.73 7.51
C ARG A 53 3.18 3.84 7.11
N VAL A 54 3.49 2.65 6.63
CA VAL A 54 2.48 1.65 6.28
C VAL A 54 2.02 0.95 7.55
N SER A 55 0.74 1.07 7.87
CA SER A 55 0.16 0.61 9.14
C SER A 55 -0.70 -0.65 8.97
N TYR A 56 -1.27 -0.87 7.79
CA TYR A 56 -2.17 -2.01 7.55
C TYR A 56 -2.24 -2.39 6.07
N LYS A 57 -2.64 -3.63 5.77
CA LYS A 57 -2.89 -4.10 4.40
C LYS A 57 -4.18 -4.91 4.30
N GLU A 58 -4.99 -4.62 3.30
CA GLU A 58 -6.19 -5.37 2.91
C GLU A 58 -6.03 -5.95 1.51
N LEU A 59 -6.65 -7.11 1.28
CA LEU A 59 -6.67 -7.80 -0.02
C LEU A 59 -7.72 -7.24 -0.99
N VAL A 60 -8.52 -6.27 -0.54
CA VAL A 60 -9.67 -5.74 -1.27
C VAL A 60 -9.42 -4.27 -1.60
N LYS A 61 -9.86 -3.84 -2.78
CA LYS A 61 -9.82 -2.43 -3.19
C LYS A 61 -10.84 -1.63 -2.38
N LYS A 62 -10.36 -0.75 -1.48
CA LYS A 62 -11.22 0.15 -0.71
C LYS A 62 -11.30 1.53 -1.35
N PRO A 63 -12.49 2.14 -1.47
CA PRO A 63 -12.62 3.49 -2.02
C PRO A 63 -11.80 4.49 -1.19
N GLY A 64 -11.18 5.45 -1.87
CA GLY A 64 -10.39 6.51 -1.24
C GLY A 64 -8.91 6.55 -1.66
N GLY A 65 -8.40 5.51 -2.32
CA GLY A 65 -7.03 5.56 -2.83
C GLY A 65 -6.91 6.44 -4.07
N ILE A 66 -6.01 7.41 -4.03
CA ILE A 66 -5.76 8.35 -5.14
C ILE A 66 -5.04 7.64 -6.28
N LYS A 67 -4.05 6.81 -5.95
CA LYS A 67 -3.15 6.23 -6.94
C LYS A 67 -2.91 4.76 -6.68
N THR A 68 -2.61 4.08 -7.79
CA THR A 68 -2.14 2.70 -7.77
C THR A 68 -0.64 2.72 -8.03
N ILE A 69 0.13 2.18 -7.09
CA ILE A 69 1.59 2.15 -7.11
C ILE A 69 2.01 0.72 -7.47
N GLU A 70 2.88 0.60 -8.46
CA GLU A 70 3.48 -0.70 -8.79
C GLU A 70 4.75 -0.93 -7.96
N THR A 71 4.94 -2.15 -7.49
CA THR A 71 6.17 -2.54 -6.79
C THR A 71 7.32 -2.72 -7.79
N GLN A 72 8.54 -2.36 -7.40
CA GLN A 72 9.75 -2.55 -8.23
C GLN A 72 10.16 -4.01 -8.38
#